data_AF-A0A954HVB1-F1
#
_entry.id   AF-A0A954HVB1-F1
#
_cell.length_a   1.000
_cell.length_b   1.000
_cell.length_c   1.000
_cell.angle_alpha   90.00
_cell.angle_beta   90.00
_cell.angle_gamma   90.00
#
_symmetry.space_group_name_H-M   'P 1'
#
loop_
_entity.id
_entity.type
_entity.pdbx_description
1 polymer ?
#
loop_
_entity_poly.entity_id
_entity_poly.type
_entity_poly.pdbx_seq_one_letter_code
_entity_poly.pdbx_strand_id
1 'polypeptide(L)' 'MGTSMTDVHSPKQRSYNMSRIRDRDTKPEMVVRSIVHRMGYRFRLQRRDLPGKPDLVLPRHHKVIFVHGCFWHCHRCR' A
#
# COMPACT_ATOMS: atom_id res chain seq x y z
N MET A 1 -15.07 -30.27 -11.49
CA MET A 1 -14.78 -29.63 -10.18
C MET A 1 -13.27 -29.44 -10.10
N GLY A 2 -12.78 -28.26 -10.49
CA GLY A 2 -11.34 -28.01 -10.62
C GLY A 2 -10.78 -27.28 -9.40
N THR A 3 -10.20 -28.02 -8.46
CA THR A 3 -9.30 -27.44 -7.46
C THR A 3 -7.92 -27.35 -8.10
N SER A 4 -7.54 -26.15 -8.56
CA SER A 4 -6.15 -25.89 -8.95
C SER A 4 -5.26 -26.14 -7.74
N MET A 5 -4.36 -27.10 -7.86
CA MET A 5 -3.42 -27.59 -6.84
C MET A 5 -2.33 -26.57 -6.46
N THR A 6 -2.47 -25.31 -6.89
CA THR A 6 -1.47 -24.24 -6.77
C THR A 6 -1.72 -23.27 -5.62
N ASP A 7 -2.93 -23.25 -5.05
CA ASP A 7 -3.22 -22.44 -3.87
C ASP A 7 -2.93 -23.26 -2.61
N VAL A 8 -1.96 -22.79 -1.82
CA VAL A 8 -1.60 -23.40 -0.52
C VAL A 8 -2.67 -23.19 0.55
N HIS A 9 -3.70 -22.38 0.26
CA HIS A 9 -4.81 -22.09 1.15
C HIS A 9 -6.13 -22.67 0.65
N SER A 10 -6.97 -23.13 1.58
CA SER A 10 -8.36 -23.43 1.26
C SER A 10 -9.10 -22.15 0.83
N PRO A 11 -10.20 -22.26 0.04
CA PRO A 11 -10.97 -21.09 -0.39
C PRO A 11 -11.42 -20.19 0.76
N LYS A 12 -11.79 -20.78 1.91
CA LYS A 12 -12.19 -20.05 3.12
C LYS A 12 -11.02 -19.29 3.74
N GLN A 13 -9.85 -19.91 3.83
CA GLN A 13 -8.63 -19.26 4.35
C GLN A 13 -8.17 -18.11 3.45
N ARG A 14 -8.19 -18.31 2.12
CA ARG A 14 -7.87 -17.24 1.17
C ARG A 14 -8.84 -16.06 1.30
N SER A 15 -10.14 -16.33 1.32
CA SER A 15 -11.16 -15.28 1.51
C SER A 15 -10.92 -14.50 2.82
N TYR A 16 -10.65 -15.21 3.91
CA TYR A 16 -10.29 -14.61 5.18
C TYR A 16 -9.02 -13.74 5.10
N ASN A 17 -7.93 -14.25 4.52
CA ASN A 17 -6.68 -13.51 4.37
C ASN A 17 -6.86 -12.24 3.52
N MET A 18 -7.54 -12.36 2.38
CA MET A 18 -7.80 -11.23 1.48
C MET A 18 -8.65 -10.14 2.15
N SER A 19 -9.64 -10.52 2.97
CA SER A 19 -10.46 -9.56 3.72
C SER A 19 -9.67 -8.75 4.77
N ARG A 20 -8.48 -9.21 5.17
CA ARG A 20 -7.61 -8.52 6.12
C ARG A 20 -6.66 -7.52 5.46
N ILE A 21 -6.52 -7.57 4.13
CA ILE A 21 -5.63 -6.67 3.38
C ILE A 21 -6.30 -5.30 3.30
N ARG A 22 -5.68 -4.30 3.94
CA ARG A 22 -6.19 -2.93 3.99
C ARG A 22 -5.72 -2.13 2.77
N ASP A 23 -6.55 -1.19 2.35
CA ASP A 23 -6.28 -0.28 1.24
C ASP A 23 -5.45 0.96 1.63
N ARG A 24 -5.19 1.12 2.93
CA ARG A 24 -4.46 2.25 3.54
C ARG A 24 -3.94 1.87 4.92
N ASP A 25 -3.05 2.72 5.43
CA ASP A 25 -2.44 2.58 6.76
C ASP A 25 -1.75 1.22 6.90
N THR A 26 -1.24 0.73 5.77
CA THR A 26 -0.45 -0.49 5.73
C THR A 26 0.86 -0.28 6.49
N LYS A 27 1.46 -1.37 6.97
CA LYS A 27 2.76 -1.31 7.66
C LYS A 27 3.82 -0.50 6.89
N PRO A 28 4.06 -0.71 5.58
CA PRO A 28 5.03 0.10 4.84
C PRO A 28 4.64 1.58 4.76
N GLU A 29 3.37 1.92 4.55
CA GLU A 29 2.93 3.33 4.60
C GLU A 29 3.25 3.98 5.95
N MET A 30 2.93 3.30 7.05
CA MET A 30 3.17 3.82 8.40
C MET A 30 4.66 4.06 8.68
N VAL A 31 5.53 3.17 8.20
CA VAL A 31 6.99 3.33 8.28
C VAL A 31 7.44 4.57 7.49
N VAL A 32 7.01 4.71 6.24
CA VAL A 32 7.36 5.87 5.40
C VAL A 32 6.85 7.17 6.02
N ARG A 33 5.61 7.21 6.52
CA ARG A 33 5.04 8.37 7.23
C ARG A 33 5.87 8.77 8.44
N SER A 34 6.29 7.79 9.25
CA SER A 34 7.14 8.03 10.41
C SER A 34 8.50 8.62 10.02
N ILE A 35 9.12 8.11 8.95
CA ILE A 35 10.41 8.61 8.45
C ILE A 35 10.26 10.05 7.95
N VAL A 36 9.30 10.30 7.06
CA VAL A 36 9.06 11.61 6.47
C VAL A 36 8.75 12.65 7.55
N HIS A 37 7.95 12.29 8.56
CA HIS A 37 7.66 13.17 9.69
C HIS A 37 8.90 13.48 10.54
N ARG A 38 9.71 12.45 10.85
CA ARG A 38 10.97 12.61 11.61
C ARG A 38 12.01 13.47 10.88
N MET A 39 12.00 13.45 9.55
CA MET A 39 12.82 14.33 8.72
C MET A 39 12.33 15.80 8.71
N GLY A 40 11.26 16.12 9.43
CA GLY A 40 10.71 17.48 9.54
C GLY A 40 9.68 17.85 8.46
N TYR A 41 9.36 16.93 7.55
CA TYR A 41 8.38 17.20 6.50
C TYR A 41 6.94 17.08 7.02
N ARG A 42 6.09 18.01 6.57
CA ARG A 42 4.65 17.94 6.78
C ARG A 42 3.97 17.46 5.51
N PHE A 43 3.12 16.46 5.64
CA PHE A 43 2.40 15.85 4.54
C PHE A 43 0.89 15.83 4.78
N ARG A 44 0.13 15.69 3.70
CA ARG A 44 -1.28 15.36 3.71
C ARG A 44 -1.45 13.93 3.18
N LEU A 45 -2.48 13.26 3.65
CA LEU A 45 -2.82 11.90 3.23
C LEU A 45 -4.08 11.91 2.37
N GLN A 46 -4.26 10.87 1.55
CA GLN A 46 -5.55 10.56 0.89
C GLN A 46 -6.12 11.70 0.03
N ARG A 47 -5.26 12.44 -0.69
CA ARG A 47 -5.70 13.46 -1.64
C ARG A 47 -6.31 12.80 -2.87
N ARG A 48 -7.64 12.77 -2.92
CA ARG A 48 -8.44 12.16 -4.01
C ARG A 48 -8.57 13.07 -5.24
N ASP A 49 -8.24 14.33 -5.08
CA ASP A 49 -8.20 15.35 -6.12
C ASP A 49 -6.94 15.29 -7.00
N LEU A 50 -6.03 14.35 -6.71
CA LEU A 50 -4.82 14.11 -7.51
C LEU A 50 -4.87 12.74 -8.19
N PRO A 51 -4.32 12.61 -9.42
CA PRO A 51 -4.23 11.34 -10.12
C PRO A 51 -3.55 10.26 -9.27
N GLY A 52 -4.10 9.05 -9.30
CA GLY A 52 -3.54 7.89 -8.60
C GLY A 52 -3.75 7.86 -7.08
N LYS A 53 -4.36 8.89 -6.47
CA LYS A 53 -4.59 9.00 -5.01
C LYS A 53 -3.29 8.74 -4.21
N PRO A 54 -2.31 9.66 -4.26
CA PRO A 54 -1.02 9.47 -3.60
C PRO A 54 -1.13 9.19 -2.10
N ASP A 55 -0.25 8.33 -1.59
CA ASP A 55 -0.24 7.95 -0.18
C ASP A 55 0.16 9.14 0.69
N LEU A 56 1.23 9.85 0.31
CA LEU A 56 1.67 11.08 0.95
C LEU A 56 1.80 12.20 -0.09
N VAL A 57 1.25 13.36 0.25
CA VAL A 57 1.42 14.60 -0.52
C VAL A 57 2.20 15.59 0.32
N LEU A 58 3.21 16.22 -0.25
CA LEU A 58 4.07 17.23 0.37
C LEU A 58 3.80 18.59 -0.30
N PRO A 59 2.73 19.33 0.08
CA PRO A 59 2.30 20.52 -0.67
C PRO A 59 3.38 21.60 -0.73
N ARG A 60 4.11 21.84 0.37
CA ARG A 60 5.18 22.86 0.40
C ARG A 60 6.33 22.58 -0.56
N HIS A 61 6.49 21.32 -0.97
CA HIS A 61 7.59 20.88 -1.83
C HIS A 61 7.13 20.56 -3.26
N HIS A 62 5.81 20.62 -3.53
CA HIS A 62 5.21 20.16 -4.79
C HIS A 62 5.63 18.74 -5.15
N LYS A 63 5.68 17.83 -4.16
CA LYS A 63 6.04 16.41 -4.34
C LYS A 63 4.96 15.49 -3.80
N VAL A 64 4.93 14.27 -4.33
CA VAL A 64 4.07 13.17 -3.89
C VAL A 64 4.90 11.91 -3.72
N ILE A 65 4.47 11.02 -2.83
CA ILE A 65 5.10 9.72 -2.59
C ILE A 65 4.01 8.64 -2.68
N PHE A 66 4.31 7.61 -3.46
CA PHE A 66 3.53 6.38 -3.54
C PHE A 66 4.29 5.24 -2.85
N VAL A 67 3.59 4.46 -2.04
CA VAL A 67 4.12 3.31 -1.29
C VAL A 67 3.50 2.05 -1.87
N HIS A 68 4.22 1.44 -2.81
CA HIS A 68 3.74 0.29 -3.56
C HIS A 68 4.18 -1.04 -2.96
N GLY A 69 3.22 -1.92 -2.68
CA GLY A 69 3.49 -3.31 -2.35
C GLY A 69 3.95 -4.08 -3.59
N CYS A 70 5.06 -4.80 -3.50
CA CYS A 70 5.69 -5.48 -4.63
C CYS A 70 4.76 -6.45 -5.37
N PHE A 71 3.95 -7.22 -4.61
CA PHE A 71 3.00 -8.17 -5.18
C PHE A 71 1.93 -7.48 -6.04
N TRP A 72 1.31 -6.42 -5.54
CA TRP A 72 0.22 -5.71 -6.21
C TRP A 72 0.69 -4.83 -7.38
N HIS A 73 1.93 -4.36 -7.32
CA HIS A 73 2.53 -3.50 -8.35
C HIS A 73 3.54 -4.24 -9.23
N CYS A 74 3.56 -5.57 -9.18
CA CYS A 74 4.38 -6.43 -10.05
C CYS A 74 5.85 -6.02 -10.10
N HIS A 75 6.42 -5.61 -8.97
CA HIS A 75 7.86 -5.34 -8.90
C HIS A 75 8.64 -6.64 -9.10
N ARG A 76 9.79 -6.57 -9.77
CA ARG A 76 10.69 -7.71 -9.98
C ARG A 76 11.51 -8.06 -8.72
N CYS A 77 10.95 -7.84 -7.54
CA CYS A 77 11.59 -8.20 -6.27
C CYS A 77 11.65 -9.71 -6.15
N ARG A 78 12.79 -10.23 -5.71
CA ARG A 78 13.00 -11.66 -5.41
C ARG A 78 12.99 -11.86 -3.91
#